data_AF-A0AAV9MM97-F1
#
_entry.id   AF-A0AAV9MM97-F1
#
_cell.length_a   1.000
_cell.length_b   1.000
_cell.length_c   1.000
_cell.angle_alpha   90.00
_cell.angle_beta   90.00
_cell.angle_gamma   90.00
#
_symmetry.space_group_name_H-M   'P 1'
#
loop_
_entity.id
_entity.type
_entity.pdbx_description
1 polymer ?
#
loop_
_entity_poly.entity_id
_entity_poly.type
_entity_poly.pdbx_seq_one_letter_code
_entity_poly.pdbx_strand_id
1 'polypeptide(L)'
;MATKNQTRPSCARVKMEVDLLREFPKRIKIGMRMQNNEVVEKWIKIKYDYVPKYCQTCMIQGHNEEQCYVVHPELHPYKEKSGYNEGKQVVERPSKGMTNEGYNGERRR
;
A
#
# COMPACT_ATOMS: atom_id res chain seq x y z
N MET A 1 -22.96 -4.99 28.71
CA MET A 1 -24.05 -3.99 28.56
C MET A 1 -23.69 -2.77 27.69
N ALA A 2 -22.67 -2.84 26.82
CA ALA A 2 -22.27 -1.68 25.99
C ALA A 2 -22.95 -1.64 24.61
N THR A 3 -23.18 -2.80 23.99
CA THR A 3 -23.88 -2.94 22.70
C THR A 3 -25.39 -2.71 22.81
N LYS A 4 -26.01 -3.13 23.92
CA LYS A 4 -27.46 -2.97 24.16
C LYS A 4 -27.87 -1.51 24.45
N ASN A 5 -26.97 -0.72 25.05
CA ASN A 5 -27.27 0.65 25.48
C ASN A 5 -26.76 1.71 24.49
N GLN A 6 -26.19 1.31 23.34
CA GLN A 6 -25.55 2.21 22.36
C GLN A 6 -24.58 3.23 22.99
N THR A 7 -23.98 2.92 24.15
CA THR A 7 -23.17 3.84 24.96
C THR A 7 -21.76 4.07 24.41
N ARG A 8 -21.44 3.52 23.23
CA ARG A 8 -20.26 3.87 22.43
C ARG A 8 -20.64 4.59 21.13
N PRO A 9 -21.20 5.81 21.15
CA PRO A 9 -21.20 6.67 19.97
C PRO A 9 -19.87 7.43 19.84
N SER A 10 -18.79 6.98 20.50
CA SER A 10 -17.57 7.78 20.65
C SER A 10 -16.73 7.89 19.38
N CYS A 11 -16.90 7.00 18.40
CA CYS A 11 -16.27 7.11 17.09
C CYS A 11 -17.06 6.33 16.02
N ALA A 12 -17.53 7.02 14.98
CA ALA A 12 -18.03 6.41 13.77
C ALA A 12 -16.95 6.50 12.69
N ARG A 13 -16.60 5.37 12.07
CA ARG A 13 -15.68 5.33 10.92
C ARG A 13 -16.50 5.26 9.64
N VAL A 14 -16.24 6.17 8.71
CA VAL A 14 -16.90 6.21 7.40
C VAL A 14 -15.86 5.85 6.35
N LYS A 15 -16.21 4.95 5.43
CA LYS A 15 -15.41 4.72 4.22
C LYS A 15 -15.85 5.73 3.17
N MET A 16 -14.90 6.45 2.58
CA MET A 16 -15.15 7.41 1.52
C MET A 16 -14.16 7.17 0.39
N GLU A 17 -14.65 7.30 -0.85
CA GLU A 17 -13.79 7.40 -2.02
C GLU A 17 -13.44 8.87 -2.22
N VAL A 18 -12.14 9.14 -2.37
CA VAL A 18 -11.61 10.48 -2.58
C VAL A 18 -10.65 10.45 -3.76
N ASP A 19 -10.71 11.49 -4.59
CA ASP A 19 -9.75 11.69 -5.65
C ASP A 19 -8.42 12.17 -5.04
N LEU A 20 -7.35 11.38 -5.21
CA LEU A 20 -6.03 11.70 -4.66
C LEU A 20 -5.33 12.86 -5.37
N LEU A 21 -5.80 13.24 -6.58
CA LEU A 21 -5.26 14.36 -7.35
C LEU A 21 -5.90 15.71 -6.98
N ARG A 22 -7.01 15.68 -6.25
CA ARG A 22 -7.76 16.87 -5.85
C ARG A 22 -7.54 17.19 -4.38
N GLU A 23 -7.95 18.38 -3.99
CA GLU A 23 -7.94 18.75 -2.59
C GLU A 23 -8.89 17.86 -1.77
N PHE A 24 -8.35 17.30 -0.68
CA PHE A 24 -9.12 16.47 0.23
C PHE A 24 -10.15 17.29 1.00
N PRO A 25 -11.41 16.83 1.08
CA PRO A 25 -12.43 17.53 1.86
C PRO A 25 -12.03 17.57 3.34
N LYS A 26 -12.10 18.76 3.95
CA LYS A 26 -11.68 18.98 5.34
C LYS A 26 -12.83 18.75 6.34
N ARG A 27 -14.08 18.83 5.87
CA ARG A 27 -15.29 18.71 6.69
C ARG A 27 -16.39 18.00 5.91
N ILE A 28 -17.22 17.25 6.64
CA ILE A 28 -18.46 16.65 6.12
C ILE A 28 -19.64 17.12 6.94
N LYS A 29 -20.79 17.25 6.28
CA LYS A 29 -22.07 17.54 6.92
C LYS A 29 -22.79 16.22 7.15
N ILE A 30 -23.12 15.91 8.39
CA ILE A 30 -23.88 14.71 8.75
C ILE A 30 -25.25 15.14 9.25
N GLY A 31 -26.30 14.62 8.62
CA GLY A 31 -27.67 14.73 9.12
C GLY A 31 -28.01 13.51 9.96
N MET A 32 -28.34 13.72 11.23
CA MET A 32 -28.81 12.67 12.14
C MET A 32 -30.31 12.84 12.36
N ARG A 33 -31.09 11.81 12.02
CA ARG A 33 -32.52 11.78 12.32
C ARG A 33 -32.72 11.36 13.77
N MET A 34 -33.35 12.23 14.55
CA MET A 34 -33.72 11.99 15.94
C MET A 34 -35.05 11.23 16.03
N GLN A 35 -35.38 10.71 17.22
CA GLN A 35 -36.62 9.94 17.45
C GLN A 35 -37.90 10.77 17.25
N ASN A 36 -37.80 12.09 17.44
CA ASN A 36 -38.88 13.06 17.17
C ASN A 36 -39.02 13.42 15.68
N ASN A 37 -38.38 12.68 14.77
CA ASN A 37 -38.32 12.93 13.33
C ASN A 37 -37.61 14.23 12.90
N GLU A 38 -36.97 14.95 13.83
CA GLU A 38 -36.14 16.11 13.49
C GLU A 38 -34.79 15.65 12.91
N VAL A 39 -34.29 16.39 11.91
CA VAL A 39 -32.96 16.15 11.33
C VAL A 39 -32.01 17.19 11.89
N VAL A 40 -31.06 16.75 12.70
CA VAL A 40 -30.00 17.60 13.22
C VAL A 40 -28.79 17.47 12.30
N GLU A 41 -28.39 18.60 11.70
CA GLU A 41 -27.23 18.65 10.84
C GLU A 41 -26.00 19.14 11.61
N LYS A 42 -24.87 18.46 11.44
CA LYS A 42 -23.61 18.81 12.09
C LYS A 42 -22.45 18.76 11.10
N TRP A 43 -21.63 19.80 11.11
CA TRP A 43 -20.34 19.80 10.43
C TRP A 43 -19.30 19.10 11.30
N ILE A 44 -18.66 18.08 10.76
CA ILE A 44 -17.60 17.32 11.43
C ILE A 44 -16.31 17.46 10.63
N LYS A 45 -15.21 17.78 11.32
CA LYS A 45 -13.88 17.83 10.71
C LYS A 45 -13.38 16.41 10.46
N ILE A 46 -12.95 16.13 9.24
CA ILE A 46 -12.40 14.83 8.87
C ILE A 46 -10.97 14.75 9.42
N LYS A 47 -10.65 13.62 10.06
CA LYS A 47 -9.28 13.20 10.36
C LYS A 47 -9.01 11.97 9.49
N TYR A 48 -8.10 12.11 8.53
CA TYR A 48 -7.69 10.98 7.70
C TYR A 48 -6.72 10.11 8.49
N ASP A 49 -7.01 8.81 8.58
CA ASP A 49 -6.14 7.85 9.27
C ASP A 49 -4.83 7.64 8.47
N TYR A 50 -4.94 7.55 7.14
CA TYR A 50 -3.83 7.38 6.22
C TYR A 50 -4.20 7.97 4.86
N VAL A 51 -3.32 8.79 4.29
CA VAL A 51 -3.43 9.31 2.92
C VAL A 51 -2.18 8.88 2.16
N PRO A 52 -2.29 7.95 1.20
CA PRO A 52 -1.12 7.53 0.42
C PRO A 52 -0.69 8.65 -0.53
N LYS A 53 0.61 8.68 -0.81
CA LYS A 53 1.16 9.44 -1.95
C LYS A 53 0.63 8.87 -3.26
N TYR A 54 0.51 9.70 -4.29
CA TYR A 54 0.09 9.27 -5.62
C TYR A 54 1.05 9.82 -6.67
N CYS A 55 1.51 8.96 -7.58
CA CYS A 55 2.37 9.36 -8.68
C CYS A 55 1.53 9.50 -9.96
N GLN A 56 1.54 10.68 -10.57
CA GLN A 56 0.81 10.93 -11.82
C GLN A 56 1.45 10.23 -13.01
N THR A 57 2.76 9.99 -12.98
CA THR A 57 3.50 9.39 -14.10
C THR A 57 3.21 7.90 -14.26
N CYS A 58 3.26 7.13 -13.16
CA CYS A 58 3.05 5.68 -13.20
C CYS A 58 1.63 5.28 -12.75
N MET A 59 0.81 6.26 -12.32
CA MET A 59 -0.57 6.08 -11.87
C MET A 59 -0.74 5.14 -10.66
N ILE A 60 0.30 4.98 -9.84
CA ILE A 60 0.34 4.08 -8.68
C ILE A 60 0.36 4.86 -7.36
N GLN A 61 -0.24 4.27 -6.33
CA GLN A 61 -0.23 4.77 -4.95
C GLN A 61 1.03 4.31 -4.19
N GLY A 62 1.53 5.15 -3.29
CA GLY A 62 2.62 4.85 -2.37
C GLY A 62 3.87 5.72 -2.53
N HIS A 63 4.02 6.42 -3.66
CA HIS A 63 5.15 7.31 -3.92
C HIS A 63 4.73 8.55 -4.72
N ASN A 64 5.59 9.58 -4.74
CA ASN A 64 5.43 10.77 -5.58
C ASN A 64 6.33 10.65 -6.81
N GLU A 65 6.22 11.59 -7.75
CA GLU A 65 7.02 11.64 -8.99
C GLU A 65 8.54 11.60 -8.72
N GLU A 66 9.02 12.33 -7.71
CA GLU A 66 10.43 12.33 -7.29
C GLU A 66 10.95 10.95 -6.85
N GLN A 67 10.06 10.08 -6.40
CA GLN A 67 10.39 8.74 -5.89
C GLN A 67 9.98 7.65 -6.89
N CYS A 68 9.57 8.04 -8.10
CA CYS A 68 9.06 7.13 -9.11
C CYS A 68 10.20 6.48 -9.88
N TYR A 69 10.34 5.16 -9.77
CA TYR A 69 11.37 4.40 -10.50
C TYR A 69 11.18 4.41 -12.03
N VAL A 70 9.98 4.77 -12.51
CA VAL A 70 9.72 4.94 -13.94
C VAL A 70 10.35 6.24 -14.45
N VAL A 71 10.32 7.30 -13.64
CA VAL A 71 10.94 8.61 -13.95
C VAL A 71 12.44 8.57 -13.65
N HIS A 72 12.80 7.92 -12.55
CA HIS A 72 14.13 7.85 -11.98
C HIS A 72 14.59 6.39 -11.84
N PRO A 73 15.00 5.74 -12.94
CA PRO A 73 15.51 4.36 -12.91
C PRO A 73 16.69 4.18 -11.94
N GLU A 74 17.45 5.22 -11.67
CA GLU A 74 18.57 5.27 -10.70
C GLU A 74 18.12 5.06 -9.25
N LEU A 75 16.87 5.39 -8.92
CA LEU A 75 16.31 5.16 -7.59
C LEU A 75 15.83 3.72 -7.40
N HIS A 76 15.73 2.94 -8.49
CA HIS A 76 15.30 1.57 -8.40
C HIS A 76 16.25 0.83 -7.45
N PRO A 77 15.75 0.22 -6.37
CA PRO A 77 16.61 -0.54 -5.48
C PRO A 77 17.18 -1.69 -6.30
N TYR A 78 18.45 -1.57 -6.70
CA TYR A 78 19.23 -2.72 -7.12
C TYR A 78 19.11 -3.68 -5.94
N LYS A 79 18.50 -4.85 -6.15
CA LYS A 79 18.45 -5.88 -5.11
C LYS A 79 19.90 -6.30 -4.87
N GLU A 80 20.60 -5.61 -3.98
CA GLU A 80 21.66 -6.24 -3.24
C GLU A 80 21.02 -7.48 -2.62
N LYS A 81 21.54 -8.64 -3.01
CA LYS A 81 21.16 -9.92 -2.39
C LYS A 81 21.54 -9.81 -0.92
N SER A 82 20.67 -9.27 -0.08
CA SER A 82 20.80 -9.42 1.36
C SER A 82 20.62 -10.91 1.63
N GLY A 83 21.69 -11.53 2.11
CA GLY A 83 21.68 -12.93 2.48
C GLY A 83 20.63 -13.18 3.56
N TYR A 84 19.61 -13.96 3.21
CA TYR A 84 19.02 -14.89 4.16
C TYR A 84 18.93 -16.24 3.45
N ASN A 85 19.63 -17.21 4.02
CA ASN A 85 19.58 -18.61 3.61
C ASN A 85 18.12 -19.06 3.66
N GLU A 86 17.56 -19.47 2.53
CA GLU A 86 17.00 -20.82 2.36
C GLU A 86 16.61 -21.04 0.91
N GLY A 87 17.06 -22.17 0.38
CA GLY A 87 17.15 -22.45 -1.04
C GLY A 87 15.81 -22.43 -1.76
N LYS A 88 15.84 -21.90 -2.98
CA LYS A 88 15.21 -22.49 -4.16
C LYS A 88 15.88 -21.91 -5.40
N GLN A 89 16.39 -22.83 -6.22
CA GLN A 89 17.26 -22.61 -7.37
C GLN A 89 16.66 -21.62 -8.36
N VAL A 90 17.44 -20.59 -8.70
CA VAL A 90 17.22 -19.79 -9.91
C VAL A 90 17.84 -20.58 -11.06
N VAL A 91 17.02 -20.94 -12.04
CA VAL A 91 17.50 -21.55 -13.29
C VAL A 91 18.22 -20.44 -14.06
N GLU A 92 19.54 -20.45 -14.02
CA GLU A 92 20.38 -19.51 -14.76
C GLU A 92 20.24 -19.77 -16.26
N ARG A 93 19.92 -18.73 -17.04
CA ARG A 93 20.10 -18.76 -18.49
C ARG A 93 21.52 -18.27 -18.78
N PRO A 94 22.40 -19.12 -19.33
CA PRO A 94 23.78 -18.75 -19.55
C PRO A 94 23.94 -18.07 -20.90
N SER A 95 24.83 -17.09 -20.95
CA SER A 95 25.56 -16.83 -22.18
C SER A 95 26.91 -16.23 -21.83
N LYS A 96 27.92 -17.10 -21.69
CA LYS A 96 29.22 -16.99 -22.39
C LYS A 96 30.20 -18.08 -21.96
N GLY A 97 30.80 -18.69 -22.98
CA GLY A 97 32.21 -19.07 -22.97
C GLY A 97 32.55 -20.43 -22.35
N MET A 98 32.69 -21.43 -23.23
CA MET A 98 33.26 -22.74 -22.94
C MET A 98 34.71 -22.63 -22.41
N THR A 99 35.04 -23.38 -21.36
CA THR A 99 36.20 -24.29 -21.37
C THR A 99 35.88 -25.53 -20.52
N ASN A 100 36.26 -26.68 -21.06
CA ASN A 100 35.94 -28.01 -20.54
C ASN A 100 37.08 -28.51 -19.68
N GLU A 101 36.78 -28.97 -18.47
CA GLU A 101 37.56 -29.92 -17.66
C GLU A 101 36.73 -30.15 -16.38
N GLY A 102 35.78 -31.08 -16.34
CA GLY A 102 35.99 -32.52 -16.44
C GLY A 102 35.95 -33.10 -15.01
N TYR A 103 34.78 -33.50 -14.50
CA TYR A 103 34.72 -34.24 -13.23
C TYR A 103 33.76 -35.42 -13.29
N ASN A 104 34.35 -36.56 -12.99
CA ASN A 104 33.78 -37.90 -12.90
C ASN A 104 32.80 -38.01 -11.70
N GLY A 105 32.06 -39.12 -11.69
CA GLY A 105 31.09 -39.51 -10.66
C GLY A 105 31.58 -39.34 -9.21
N GLU A 106 30.72 -39.44 -8.21
CA GLU A 106 29.89 -40.60 -7.98
C GLU A 106 28.76 -40.28 -7.01
N ARG A 107 27.63 -40.93 -7.27
CA ARG A 107 26.37 -40.86 -6.54
C ARG A 107 26.36 -41.97 -5.48
N ARG A 108 26.38 -41.65 -4.19
CA ARG A 108 25.99 -42.54 -3.10
C ARG A 108 25.53 -41.70 -1.91
N ARG A 109 24.48 -42.04 -1.18
CA ARG A 109 23.35 -42.97 -1.33
C ARG A 109 22.38 -42.55 -0.24
#